data_AF-A0A948V1L5-F1
#
_entry.id   AF-A0A948V1L5-F1
#
_cell.length_a   1.000
_cell.length_b   1.000
_cell.length_c   1.000
_cell.angle_alpha   90.00
_cell.angle_beta   90.00
_cell.angle_gamma   90.00
#
_symmetry.space_group_name_H-M   'P 1'
#
loop_
_entity.id
_entity.type
_entity.pdbx_description
1 polymer ?
#
loop_
_entity_poly.entity_id
_entity_poly.type
_entity_poly.pdbx_seq_one_letter_code
_entity_poly.pdbx_strand_id
1 'polypeptide(L)'
;LRSNVRRQLSRVVVVVDTRQTAGLSLGAVADYLAFVALADVSPDADLSGFPSILNLFNPDTDHPDALSDWDAAFLKGLYTARLNSASSTMQYREIAGRMVKD
;
A
#
# COMPACT_ATOMS: atom_id res chain seq x y z
N LEU A 1 17.42 19.90 15.63
CA LEU A 1 17.03 18.60 16.24
C LEU A 1 16.52 17.70 15.12
N ARG A 2 17.16 16.56 14.84
CA ARG A 2 16.62 15.57 13.89
C ARG A 2 15.64 14.70 14.67
N SER A 3 14.35 14.74 14.30
CA SER A 3 13.36 13.84 14.90
C SER A 3 13.46 12.49 14.21
N ASN A 4 13.85 11.45 14.94
CA ASN A 4 13.80 10.06 14.52
C ASN A 4 12.45 9.45 14.91
N VAL A 5 11.37 10.03 14.38
CA VAL A 5 10.02 9.47 14.58
C VAL A 5 9.87 8.29 13.63
N ARG A 6 9.97 7.07 14.17
CA ARG A 6 9.64 5.84 13.46
C ARG A 6 8.21 5.45 13.79
N ARG A 7 7.34 5.42 12.78
CA ARG A 7 6.00 4.85 12.93
C ARG A 7 6.14 3.33 13.02
N GLN A 8 5.59 2.74 14.08
CA GLN A 8 5.59 1.29 14.29
C GLN A 8 4.14 0.85 14.49
N LEU A 9 3.66 -0.04 13.62
CA LEU A 9 2.40 -0.74 13.82
C LEU A 9 2.64 -1.94 14.72
N SER A 10 2.04 -1.96 15.90
CA SER A 10 2.07 -3.10 16.82
C SER A 10 0.86 -4.02 16.63
N ARG A 11 -0.29 -3.45 16.25
CA ARG A 11 -1.53 -4.19 15.97
C ARG A 11 -2.41 -3.39 15.02
N VAL A 12 -3.08 -4.09 14.11
CA VAL A 12 -4.14 -3.55 13.25
C VAL A 12 -5.39 -4.39 13.44
N VAL A 13 -6.53 -3.74 13.60
CA VAL A 13 -7.85 -4.39 13.61
C VAL A 13 -8.67 -3.71 12.54
N VAL A 14 -9.19 -4.50 11.61
CA VAL A 14 -10.00 -4.02 10.49
C VAL A 14 -11.42 -4.54 10.65
N VAL A 15 -12.40 -3.65 10.47
CA VAL A 15 -13.83 -4.00 10.41
C VAL A 15 -14.30 -3.76 8.99
N VAL A 16 -14.94 -4.77 8.41
CA VAL A 16 -15.35 -4.77 7.00
C VAL A 16 -16.88 -4.87 6.90
N ASP A 17 -17.48 -3.97 6.13
CA ASP A 17 -18.88 -4.10 5.71
C ASP A 17 -18.96 -5.05 4.50
N THR A 18 -19.43 -6.26 4.74
CA THR A 18 -19.47 -7.33 3.72
C THR A 18 -20.37 -7.01 2.52
N ARG A 19 -21.28 -6.04 2.65
CA ARG A 19 -22.11 -5.58 1.53
C ARG A 19 -21.28 -4.81 0.50
N GLN A 20 -20.20 -4.15 0.94
CA GLN A 20 -19.31 -3.37 0.07
C GLN A 20 -18.25 -4.23 -0.61
N THR A 21 -18.06 -5.46 -0.16
CA THR A 21 -17.12 -6.42 -0.75
C THR A 21 -17.84 -7.53 -1.54
N ALA A 22 -19.14 -7.37 -1.80
CA ALA A 22 -19.95 -8.37 -2.47
C ALA A 22 -19.44 -8.61 -3.90
N GLY A 23 -19.26 -9.88 -4.27
CA GLY A 23 -18.77 -10.27 -5.60
C GLY A 23 -17.24 -10.29 -5.74
N LEU A 24 -16.49 -9.82 -4.74
CA LEU A 24 -15.03 -9.91 -4.71
C LEU A 24 -14.56 -11.18 -4.00
N SER A 25 -13.39 -11.67 -4.39
CA SER A 25 -12.78 -12.81 -3.69
C SER A 25 -12.31 -12.38 -2.30
N LEU A 26 -12.45 -13.28 -1.31
CA LEU A 26 -11.93 -13.02 0.04
C LEU A 26 -10.41 -12.79 0.03
N GLY A 27 -9.69 -13.46 -0.88
CA GLY A 27 -8.25 -13.29 -1.07
C GLY A 27 -7.91 -11.86 -1.49
N ALA A 28 -8.56 -11.34 -2.53
CA ALA A 28 -8.33 -9.98 -3.01
C ALA A 28 -8.64 -8.92 -1.93
N VAL A 29 -9.75 -9.10 -1.20
CA VAL A 29 -10.09 -8.22 -0.07
C VAL A 29 -9.04 -8.30 1.03
N ALA A 30 -8.56 -9.49 1.37
CA ALA A 30 -7.51 -9.65 2.38
C ALA A 30 -6.19 -8.98 1.95
N ASP A 31 -5.82 -9.11 0.68
CA ASP A 31 -4.63 -8.50 0.10
C ASP A 31 -4.71 -6.97 0.09
N TYR A 32 -5.86 -6.40 -0.29
CA TYR A 32 -6.12 -4.97 -0.19
C TYR A 32 -5.97 -4.46 1.25
N LEU A 33 -6.60 -5.14 2.20
CA LEU A 33 -6.55 -4.75 3.61
C LEU A 33 -5.14 -4.89 4.20
N ALA A 34 -4.40 -5.92 3.80
CA ALA A 34 -3.02 -6.10 4.20
C ALA A 34 -2.14 -4.96 3.67
N PHE A 35 -2.33 -4.56 2.40
CA PHE A 35 -1.60 -3.44 1.83
C PHE A 35 -1.91 -2.14 2.57
N VAL A 36 -3.18 -1.77 2.74
CA VAL A 36 -3.58 -0.54 3.46
C VAL A 36 -3.02 -0.53 4.88
N ALA A 37 -3.12 -1.65 5.60
CA ALA A 37 -2.61 -1.79 6.96
C ALA A 37 -1.09 -1.66 7.05
N LEU A 38 -0.34 -2.22 6.10
CA LEU A 38 1.12 -2.20 6.10
C LEU A 38 1.69 -0.87 5.57
N ALA A 39 1.01 -0.24 4.62
CA ALA A 39 1.48 0.97 3.97
C ALA A 39 1.02 2.25 4.66
N ASP A 40 -0.04 2.18 5.48
CA ASP A 40 -0.65 3.35 6.15
C ASP A 40 -0.98 4.47 5.16
N VAL A 41 -1.52 4.07 4.01
CA VAL A 41 -1.86 4.94 2.88
C VAL A 41 -3.34 5.32 2.93
N SER A 42 -3.65 6.49 2.37
CA SER A 42 -5.04 6.89 2.13
C SER A 42 -5.63 6.02 1.01
N PRO A 43 -6.74 5.32 1.23
CA PRO A 43 -7.37 4.49 0.21
C PRO A 43 -7.98 5.30 -0.95
N ASP A 44 -8.22 6.60 -0.74
CA ASP A 44 -8.85 7.49 -1.73
C ASP A 44 -7.86 8.11 -2.75
N ALA A 45 -6.62 7.61 -2.81
CA ALA A 45 -5.64 8.08 -3.77
C ALA A 45 -5.98 7.57 -5.18
N ASP A 46 -5.84 8.43 -6.20
CA ASP A 46 -5.95 7.99 -7.60
C ASP A 46 -4.74 7.14 -7.98
N LEU A 47 -4.99 5.83 -8.14
CA LEU A 47 -4.00 4.82 -8.47
C LEU A 47 -4.34 4.07 -9.75
N SER A 48 -5.28 4.59 -10.54
CA SER A 48 -5.75 4.01 -11.80
C SER A 48 -4.61 3.76 -12.81
N GLY A 49 -3.53 4.54 -12.75
CA GLY A 49 -2.34 4.39 -13.58
C GLY A 49 -1.33 3.32 -13.13
N PHE A 50 -1.57 2.63 -12.01
CA PHE A 50 -0.65 1.63 -11.44
C PHE A 50 -1.32 0.26 -11.35
N PRO A 51 -0.59 -0.83 -11.66
CA PRO A 51 -1.11 -2.18 -11.45
C PRO A 51 -1.03 -2.50 -9.96
N SER A 52 -1.95 -2.00 -9.15
CA SER A 52 -1.95 -2.12 -7.68
C SER A 52 -3.26 -2.71 -7.17
N ILE A 53 -3.17 -3.54 -6.12
CA ILE A 53 -4.33 -4.05 -5.37
C ILE A 53 -5.23 -2.94 -4.85
N LEU A 54 -4.70 -1.71 -4.69
CA LEU A 54 -5.50 -0.56 -4.26
C LEU A 54 -6.59 -0.17 -5.26
N ASN A 55 -6.53 -0.65 -6.50
CA ASN A 55 -7.62 -0.51 -7.49
C ASN A 55 -8.75 -1.54 -7.32
N LEU A 56 -8.74 -2.40 -6.29
CA LEU A 56 -9.76 -3.43 -6.07
C LEU A 56 -11.21 -2.91 -6.09
N PHE A 57 -11.42 -1.69 -5.61
CA PHE A 57 -12.74 -1.05 -5.57
C PHE A 57 -12.95 0.00 -6.66
N ASN A 58 -12.00 0.15 -7.60
CA ASN A 58 -12.09 1.11 -8.67
C ASN A 58 -12.95 0.54 -9.82
N PRO A 59 -14.12 1.14 -10.13
CA PRO A 59 -15.03 0.61 -11.14
C PRO A 59 -14.52 0.76 -12.57
N ASP A 60 -13.51 1.61 -12.80
CA ASP A 60 -12.98 1.94 -14.12
C ASP A 60 -11.78 1.05 -14.53
N THR A 61 -11.40 0.08 -13.69
CA THR A 61 -10.26 -0.81 -13.90
C THR A 61 -10.64 -2.27 -13.73
N ASP A 62 -9.90 -3.18 -14.38
CA ASP A 62 -10.01 -4.60 -14.05
C ASP A 62 -9.62 -4.82 -12.58
N HIS A 63 -10.52 -5.43 -11.82
CA HIS A 63 -10.30 -5.68 -10.40
C HIS A 63 -9.11 -6.64 -10.20
N PRO A 64 -8.07 -6.24 -9.45
CA PRO A 64 -6.96 -7.14 -9.14
C PRO A 64 -7.43 -8.27 -8.21
N ASP A 65 -7.00 -9.49 -8.51
CA ASP A 65 -7.36 -10.67 -7.71
C ASP A 65 -6.38 -10.95 -6.55
N ALA A 66 -5.21 -10.31 -6.56
CA ALA A 66 -4.15 -10.49 -5.57
C ALA A 66 -3.18 -9.29 -5.56
N LEU A 67 -2.27 -9.26 -4.58
CA LEU A 67 -1.11 -8.36 -4.58
C LEU A 67 -0.33 -8.48 -5.89
N SER A 68 -0.03 -7.33 -6.50
CA SER A 68 0.82 -7.25 -7.69
C SER A 68 2.31 -7.21 -7.34
N ASP A 69 3.15 -7.39 -8.36
CA ASP A 69 4.60 -7.15 -8.25
C ASP A 69 4.91 -5.69 -7.86
N TRP A 70 4.11 -4.74 -8.34
CA TRP A 70 4.23 -3.33 -7.99
C TRP A 70 3.97 -3.09 -6.51
N ASP A 71 2.94 -3.74 -5.95
CA ASP A 71 2.60 -3.66 -4.54
C ASP A 71 3.70 -4.25 -3.66
N ALA A 72 4.21 -5.43 -4.04
CA ALA A 72 5.29 -6.10 -3.33
C ALA A 72 6.58 -5.24 -3.33
N ALA A 73 6.93 -4.67 -4.49
CA ALA A 73 8.07 -3.78 -4.62
C ALA A 73 7.90 -2.50 -3.78
N PHE A 74 6.69 -1.93 -3.75
CA PHE A 74 6.37 -0.77 -2.93
C PHE A 74 6.54 -1.07 -1.44
N LEU A 75 5.93 -2.14 -0.94
CA LEU A 75 6.03 -2.53 0.47
C LEU A 75 7.48 -2.84 0.86
N LYS A 76 8.23 -3.56 0.01
CA LYS A 76 9.65 -3.82 0.24
C LYS A 76 10.44 -2.52 0.31
N GLY A 77 10.21 -1.58 -0.62
CA GLY A 77 10.81 -0.25 -0.60
C GLY A 77 10.47 0.53 0.68
N LEU A 78 9.20 0.51 1.11
CA LEU A 78 8.71 1.19 2.30
C LEU A 78 9.40 0.69 3.58
N TYR A 79 9.50 -0.64 3.75
CA TYR A 79 10.07 -1.24 4.96
C TYR A 79 11.60 -1.30 4.97
N THR A 80 12.26 -1.17 3.81
CA THR A 80 13.74 -1.14 3.70
C THR A 80 14.31 0.27 3.58
N ALA A 81 13.47 1.29 3.34
CA ALA A 81 13.90 2.68 3.31
C ALA A 81 14.47 3.11 4.65
N ARG A 82 15.61 3.81 4.62
CA ARG A 82 16.19 4.40 5.83
C ARG A 82 15.33 5.61 6.17
N LEU A 83 14.40 5.46 7.10
CA LEU A 83 13.45 6.47 7.61
C LEU A 83 14.08 7.74 8.21
N ASN A 84 15.36 8.00 7.97
CA ASN A 84 16.13 9.14 8.47
C ASN A 84 16.09 10.35 7.51
N SER A 85 15.20 10.34 6.52
CA SER A 85 15.06 11.38 5.52
C SER A 85 14.21 12.53 6.08
N ALA A 86 14.78 13.74 6.14
CA ALA A 86 14.18 14.93 6.75
C ALA A 86 12.92 15.48 6.03
N SER A 87 12.38 14.76 5.03
CA SER A 87 11.27 15.19 4.18
C SER A 87 10.55 13.97 3.58
N SER A 88 9.21 14.00 3.56
CA SER A 88 8.33 12.99 2.93
C SER A 88 8.62 12.79 1.45
N THR A 89 9.03 13.84 0.74
CA THR A 89 9.41 13.79 -0.68
C THR A 89 10.69 12.97 -0.92
N MET A 90 11.66 13.04 0.00
CA MET A 90 12.88 12.24 -0.11
C MET A 90 12.63 10.76 0.19
N GLN A 91 11.74 10.47 1.14
CA GLN A 91 11.31 9.11 1.44
C GLN A 91 10.60 8.47 0.23
N TYR A 92 9.69 9.20 -0.43
CA TYR A 92 9.02 8.73 -1.65
C TYR A 92 10.01 8.40 -2.77
N ARG A 93 11.01 9.26 -3.00
CA ARG A 93 12.08 9.00 -3.99
C ARG A 93 12.94 7.79 -3.62
N GLU A 94 13.17 7.54 -2.34
CA GLU A 94 13.92 6.39 -1.86
C GLU A 94 13.16 5.07 -2.06
N ILE A 95 11.83 5.09 -1.90
CA ILE A 95 10.94 3.95 -2.17
C ILE A 95 10.91 3.70 -3.68
N ALA A 96 10.59 4.73 -4.48
CA ALA A 96 10.52 4.62 -5.93
C ALA A 96 11.86 4.18 -6.56
N GLY A 97 12.98 4.71 -6.07
CA GLY A 97 14.32 4.33 -6.52
C GLY A 97 14.73 2.90 -6.18
N ARG A 98 14.03 2.23 -5.25
CA ARG A 98 14.21 0.80 -4.95
C ARG A 98 13.30 -0.09 -5.78
N MET A 99 12.07 0.35 -6.04
CA MET A 99 11.14 -0.39 -6.91
C MET A 99 11.71 -0.64 -8.30
N VAL A 100 12.52 0.29 -8.84
CA VAL A 100 13.19 0.15 -10.15
C VAL A 100 14.37 -0.83 -10.13
N LYS A 101 14.87 -1.22 -8.95
CA LYS A 101 16.07 -2.05 -8.80
C LYS A 101 15.78 -3.53 -8.53
N ASP A 102 14.53 -3.86 -8.22
CA ASP A 102 14.04 -5.23 -8.07
C ASP A 102 13.35 -5.69 -9.37
#